data_AF-N9P348-F1
#
_entry.id   AF-N9P348-F1
#
_cell.length_a   1.000
_cell.length_b   1.000
_cell.length_c   1.000
_cell.angle_alpha   90.00
_cell.angle_beta   90.00
_cell.angle_gamma   90.00
#
_symmetry.space_group_name_H-M   'P 1'
#
loop_
_entity.id
_entity.type
_entity.pdbx_description
1 polymer ?
#
loop_
_entity_poly.entity_id
_entity_poly.type
_entity_poly.pdbx_seq_one_letter_code
_entity_poly.pdbx_strand_id
1 'polypeptide(L)'
;MKIKSPIIKLIMSCLCSGSTYAIASPPLPDNSKIQASHISEKIPGTILSIQEQNTDLFTNASQRFLINYRSRGTKSEPIVTSGYILLPKGKFPKDGWPVLAWAHGTTGVADTCAPSGDYVGGSPCLSANRC
;
A
#
# COMPACT_ATOMS: atom_id res chain seq x y z
N MET A 1 -36.23 -42.91 55.43
CA MET A 1 -35.15 -43.80 54.95
C MET A 1 -34.34 -43.05 53.90
N LYS A 2 -33.08 -42.73 54.18
CA LYS A 2 -32.14 -42.01 53.31
C LYS A 2 -31.72 -42.90 52.14
N ILE A 3 -31.86 -42.48 50.89
CA ILE A 3 -30.98 -42.93 49.79
C ILE A 3 -30.72 -41.74 48.86
N LYS A 4 -29.43 -41.52 48.57
CA LYS A 4 -28.81 -40.37 47.92
C LYS A 4 -28.83 -40.52 46.40
N SER A 5 -29.04 -39.43 45.66
CA SER A 5 -28.67 -39.32 44.24
C SER A 5 -27.15 -39.41 44.06
N PRO A 6 -26.71 -39.77 42.85
CA PRO A 6 -25.71 -38.93 42.21
C PRO A 6 -26.06 -38.59 40.75
N ILE A 7 -25.95 -37.29 40.50
CA ILE A 7 -26.03 -36.60 39.23
C ILE A 7 -24.79 -37.00 38.40
N ILE A 8 -24.99 -37.76 37.32
CA ILE A 8 -23.97 -38.02 36.31
C ILE A 8 -23.95 -36.82 35.36
N LYS A 9 -23.01 -35.89 35.61
CA LYS A 9 -22.68 -34.79 34.70
C LYS A 9 -21.87 -35.35 33.53
N LEU A 10 -22.47 -35.44 32.35
CA LEU A 10 -21.77 -35.70 31.10
C LEU A 10 -21.01 -34.41 30.70
N ILE A 11 -19.76 -34.28 31.12
CA ILE A 11 -18.86 -33.21 30.64
C ILE A 11 -18.40 -33.61 29.24
N MET A 12 -19.04 -33.05 28.22
CA MET A 12 -18.59 -33.17 26.84
C MET A 12 -17.53 -32.09 26.59
N SER A 13 -16.27 -32.49 26.75
CA SER A 13 -15.10 -31.67 26.44
C SER A 13 -15.00 -31.46 24.93
N CYS A 14 -15.38 -30.27 24.44
CA CYS A 14 -15.01 -29.84 23.10
C CYS A 14 -13.53 -29.46 23.14
N LEU A 15 -12.64 -30.34 22.68
CA LEU A 15 -11.26 -29.97 22.39
C LEU A 15 -11.30 -29.03 21.18
N CYS A 16 -11.34 -27.71 21.43
CA CYS A 16 -10.90 -26.75 20.43
C CYS A 16 -9.39 -26.94 20.26
N SER A 17 -9.00 -27.76 19.29
CA SER A 17 -7.65 -27.69 18.72
C SER A 17 -7.52 -26.34 18.03
N GLY A 18 -7.20 -25.32 18.82
CA GLY A 18 -6.83 -24.00 18.32
C GLY A 18 -5.53 -24.15 17.55
N SER A 19 -5.63 -24.28 16.23
CA SER A 19 -4.48 -24.16 15.34
C SER A 19 -4.04 -22.71 15.37
N THR A 20 -3.08 -22.38 16.23
CA THR A 20 -2.45 -21.06 16.27
C THR A 20 -1.61 -20.92 15.00
N TYR A 21 -2.22 -20.41 13.92
CA TYR A 21 -1.45 -19.89 12.80
C TYR A 21 -0.80 -18.58 13.28
N ALA A 22 0.48 -18.66 13.63
CA ALA A 22 1.31 -17.47 13.73
C ALA A 22 1.54 -16.93 12.31
N ILE A 23 0.68 -16.02 11.86
CA ILE A 23 1.07 -15.10 10.79
C ILE A 23 2.16 -14.21 11.38
N ALA A 24 3.41 -14.57 11.16
CA ALA A 24 4.54 -13.67 11.33
C ALA A 24 4.32 -12.50 10.36
N SER A 25 3.69 -11.44 10.83
CA SER A 25 3.67 -10.17 10.10
C SER A 25 5.13 -9.69 10.04
N PRO A 26 5.67 -9.37 8.85
CA PRO A 26 6.99 -8.74 8.79
C PRO A 26 6.95 -7.46 9.63
N PRO A 27 8.03 -7.13 10.37
CA PRO A 27 8.09 -5.90 11.13
C PRO A 27 7.86 -4.73 10.15
N LEU A 28 6.78 -3.99 10.38
CA LEU A 28 6.56 -2.72 9.70
C LEU A 28 7.79 -1.85 9.97
N PRO A 29 8.40 -1.22 8.95
CA PRO A 29 9.42 -0.21 9.18
C PRO A 29 8.86 0.84 10.15
N ASP A 30 9.62 1.29 11.14
CA ASP A 30 9.19 2.37 12.05
C ASP A 30 9.23 3.72 11.33
N ASN A 31 8.33 3.90 10.37
CA ASN A 31 8.06 5.15 9.65
C ASN A 31 6.85 5.91 10.26
N SER A 32 6.33 5.42 11.38
CA SER A 32 5.19 5.98 12.11
C SER A 32 5.34 7.48 12.42
N LYS A 33 6.56 7.92 12.75
CA LYS A 33 6.85 9.32 13.08
C LYS A 33 6.93 10.25 11.87
N ILE A 34 7.39 9.75 10.72
CA ILE A 34 7.41 10.51 9.46
C ILE A 34 5.99 10.66 8.92
N GLN A 35 5.15 9.62 9.09
CA GLN A 35 3.77 9.67 8.64
C GLN A 35 2.93 10.65 9.48
N ALA A 36 3.12 10.71 10.79
CA ALA A 36 2.32 11.56 11.68
C ALA A 36 2.48 13.07 11.43
N SER A 37 3.67 13.57 11.08
CA SER A 37 3.91 15.01 10.85
C SER A 37 3.31 15.51 9.53
N HIS A 38 3.34 14.67 8.49
CA HIS A 38 2.76 14.97 7.17
C HIS A 38 1.24 14.78 7.10
N ILE A 39 0.64 14.14 8.13
CA ILE A 39 -0.81 13.92 8.22
C ILE A 39 -1.60 15.23 8.50
N SER A 40 -0.94 16.32 8.89
CA SER A 40 -1.62 17.59 9.19
C SER A 40 -2.06 18.36 7.93
N GLU A 41 -1.33 18.24 6.81
CA GLU A 41 -1.62 19.05 5.63
C GLU A 41 -2.78 18.46 4.81
N LYS A 42 -3.86 19.23 4.65
CA LYS A 42 -5.12 18.78 4.06
C LYS A 42 -5.32 19.18 2.59
N ILE A 43 -4.42 19.94 2.01
CA ILE A 43 -4.59 20.54 0.68
C ILE A 43 -4.33 19.46 -0.38
N PRO A 44 -5.31 19.16 -1.27
CA PRO A 44 -5.09 18.21 -2.36
C PRO A 44 -3.97 18.68 -3.29
N GLY A 45 -3.10 17.77 -3.71
CA GLY A 45 -1.91 18.05 -4.52
C GLY A 45 -0.63 18.31 -3.71
N THR A 46 -0.72 18.52 -2.39
CA THR A 46 0.49 18.63 -1.54
C THR A 46 1.32 17.35 -1.64
N ILE A 47 2.59 17.51 -2.01
CA ILE A 47 3.57 16.42 -2.00
C ILE A 47 4.03 16.18 -0.57
N LEU A 48 3.90 14.94 -0.09
CA LEU A 48 4.31 14.53 1.24
C LEU A 48 5.70 13.90 1.23
N SER A 49 6.03 13.14 0.17
CA SER A 49 7.36 12.56 -0.01
C SER A 49 7.69 12.41 -1.49
N ILE A 50 8.98 12.51 -1.81
CA ILE A 50 9.55 12.21 -3.13
C ILE A 50 10.71 11.25 -2.91
N GLN A 51 10.72 10.15 -3.64
CA GLN A 51 11.80 9.17 -3.61
C GLN A 51 12.24 8.86 -5.04
N GLU A 52 13.51 9.07 -5.35
CA GLU A 52 14.08 8.67 -6.64
C GLU A 52 14.10 7.13 -6.76
N GLN A 53 13.79 6.63 -7.95
CA GLN A 53 13.69 5.21 -8.27
C GLN A 53 14.45 4.91 -9.57
N ASN A 54 14.79 3.64 -9.78
CA ASN A 54 15.40 3.21 -11.02
C ASN A 54 14.41 3.37 -12.22
N THR A 55 14.96 3.72 -13.38
CA THR A 55 14.27 3.93 -14.65
C THR A 55 14.17 2.66 -15.50
N ASP A 56 14.56 1.48 -15.04
CA ASP A 56 14.58 0.25 -15.84
C ASP A 56 13.25 -0.06 -16.57
N LEU A 57 12.10 0.19 -15.92
CA LEU A 57 10.78 0.01 -16.55
C LEU A 57 10.41 1.11 -17.57
N PHE A 58 11.09 2.24 -17.51
CA PHE A 58 10.85 3.43 -18.32
C PHE A 58 12.15 3.90 -18.95
N THR A 59 12.73 3.08 -19.82
CA THR A 59 14.07 3.29 -20.41
C THR A 59 14.22 4.61 -21.17
N ASN A 60 13.12 5.25 -21.57
CA ASN A 60 13.09 6.57 -22.22
C ASN A 60 13.03 7.75 -21.22
N ALA A 61 12.78 7.49 -19.94
CA ALA A 61 12.90 8.50 -18.89
C ALA A 61 14.38 8.70 -18.50
N SER A 62 14.72 9.91 -18.07
CA SER A 62 16.01 10.22 -17.45
C SER A 62 15.98 9.98 -15.95
N GLN A 63 14.84 10.22 -15.31
CA GLN A 63 14.61 10.02 -13.88
C GLN A 63 13.19 9.52 -13.64
N ARG A 64 13.02 8.73 -12.59
CA ARG A 64 11.73 8.28 -12.06
C ARG A 64 11.66 8.64 -10.59
N PHE A 65 10.54 9.22 -10.18
CA PHE A 65 10.25 9.48 -8.77
C PHE A 65 8.98 8.75 -8.37
N LEU A 66 9.00 8.05 -7.23
CA LEU A 66 7.82 7.66 -6.49
C LEU A 66 7.42 8.83 -5.59
N ILE A 67 6.16 9.23 -5.66
CA ILE A 67 5.61 10.31 -4.83
C ILE A 67 4.46 9.79 -3.98
N ASN A 68 4.34 10.32 -2.77
CA ASN A 68 3.10 10.27 -1.98
C ASN A 68 2.57 11.69 -1.86
N TYR A 69 1.28 11.86 -2.10
CA TYR A 69 0.65 13.18 -2.11
C TYR A 69 -0.78 13.13 -1.57
N ARG A 70 -1.30 14.32 -1.23
CA ARG A 70 -2.66 14.48 -0.75
C ARG A 70 -3.68 14.44 -1.86
N SER A 71 -4.75 13.69 -1.63
CA SER A 71 -5.90 13.65 -2.52
C SER A 71 -7.20 13.61 -1.70
N ARG A 72 -8.31 13.44 -2.41
CA ARG A 72 -9.64 13.30 -1.83
C ARG A 72 -10.18 11.91 -2.12
N GLY A 73 -10.68 11.25 -1.09
CA GLY A 73 -11.42 10.00 -1.23
C GLY A 73 -12.80 10.22 -1.85
N THR A 74 -13.55 9.13 -2.05
CA THR A 74 -14.86 9.18 -2.70
C THR A 74 -15.91 9.95 -1.89
N LYS A 75 -15.69 10.16 -0.59
CA LYS A 75 -16.53 10.97 0.30
C LYS A 75 -15.89 12.34 0.60
N SER A 76 -14.92 12.78 -0.21
CA SER A 76 -14.17 14.04 -0.05
C SER A 76 -13.29 14.13 1.20
N GLU A 77 -13.07 13.02 1.90
CA GLU A 77 -12.14 12.91 3.00
C GLU A 77 -10.68 13.03 2.53
N PRO A 78 -9.78 13.62 3.32
CA PRO A 78 -8.37 13.71 2.94
C PRO A 78 -7.73 12.33 2.99
N ILE A 79 -7.13 11.91 1.87
CA ILE A 79 -6.38 10.64 1.76
C ILE A 79 -4.94 10.90 1.33
N VAL A 80 -4.09 9.91 1.54
CA VAL A 80 -2.77 9.83 0.91
C VAL A 80 -2.85 8.84 -0.23
N THR A 81 -2.29 9.20 -1.38
CA THR A 81 -2.20 8.31 -2.54
C THR A 81 -0.79 8.43 -3.13
N SER A 82 -0.41 7.44 -3.92
CA SER A 82 0.89 7.36 -4.57
C SER A 82 0.79 7.60 -6.07
N GLY A 83 1.92 7.95 -6.67
CA GLY A 83 2.07 8.09 -8.11
C GLY A 83 3.54 8.07 -8.48
N TYR A 84 3.84 8.16 -9.77
CA TYR A 84 5.21 8.38 -10.21
C TYR A 84 5.31 9.52 -11.21
N ILE A 85 6.46 10.19 -11.18
CA ILE A 85 6.83 11.23 -12.13
C ILE A 85 7.99 10.71 -12.95
N LEU A 86 7.89 10.85 -14.27
CA LEU A 86 8.98 10.56 -15.21
C LEU A 86 9.47 11.87 -15.79
N LEU A 87 10.76 12.14 -15.65
CA LEU A 87 11.39 13.23 -16.39
C LEU A 87 11.89 12.70 -17.74
N PRO A 88 11.67 13.42 -18.85
CA PRO A 88 12.17 13.01 -20.14
C PRO A 88 13.69 13.18 -20.22
N LYS A 89 14.32 12.48 -21.17
CA LYS A 89 15.71 12.74 -21.54
C LYS A 89 15.81 14.06 -22.31
N GLY A 90 16.92 14.76 -22.13
CA GLY A 90 17.22 15.99 -22.88
C GLY A 90 17.54 17.17 -21.97
N LYS A 91 17.77 18.33 -22.58
CA LYS A 91 18.05 19.58 -21.86
C LYS A 91 16.75 20.15 -21.32
N PHE A 92 16.77 20.60 -20.07
CA PHE A 92 15.64 21.29 -19.46
C PHE A 92 15.26 22.54 -20.28
N PRO A 93 14.00 22.66 -20.75
CA PRO A 93 13.54 23.84 -21.49
C PRO A 93 13.50 25.07 -20.59
N LYS A 94 13.72 26.28 -21.15
CA LYS A 94 13.68 27.54 -20.38
C LYS A 94 12.34 27.74 -19.66
N ASP A 95 11.24 27.36 -20.32
CA ASP A 95 9.87 27.53 -19.81
C ASP A 95 9.35 26.27 -19.07
N GLY A 96 10.23 25.29 -18.80
CA GLY A 96 9.89 24.02 -18.17
C GLY A 96 9.36 22.95 -19.13
N TRP A 97 9.19 21.74 -18.62
CA TRP A 97 8.59 20.64 -19.38
C TRP A 97 7.07 20.79 -19.43
N PRO A 98 6.41 20.47 -20.58
CA PRO A 98 4.98 20.26 -20.58
C PRO A 98 4.62 19.09 -19.66
N VAL A 99 3.48 19.19 -18.98
CA VAL A 99 3.00 18.16 -18.07
C VAL A 99 2.01 17.25 -18.79
N LEU A 100 2.33 15.95 -18.82
CA LEU A 100 1.41 14.90 -19.27
C LEU A 100 0.88 14.15 -18.05
N ALA A 101 -0.43 14.21 -17.83
CA ALA A 101 -1.11 13.38 -16.84
C ALA A 101 -1.62 12.09 -17.53
N TRP A 102 -1.11 10.95 -17.09
CA TRP A 102 -1.51 9.65 -17.62
C TRP A 102 -2.11 8.78 -16.52
N ALA A 103 -3.25 8.16 -16.82
CA ALA A 103 -3.88 7.16 -15.96
C ALA A 103 -3.64 5.77 -16.56
N HIS A 104 -3.26 4.83 -15.71
CA HIS A 104 -3.13 3.43 -16.09
C HIS A 104 -4.52 2.77 -16.25
N GLY A 105 -4.58 1.64 -16.96
CA GLY A 105 -5.77 0.79 -16.99
C GLY A 105 -6.02 0.08 -15.65
N THR A 106 -7.16 -0.58 -15.47
CA THR A 106 -7.47 -1.29 -14.22
C THR A 106 -6.44 -2.40 -13.92
N THR A 107 -5.78 -2.31 -12.77
CA THR A 107 -4.76 -3.27 -12.32
C THR A 107 -5.16 -4.07 -11.08
N GLY A 108 -6.23 -3.66 -10.39
CA GLY A 108 -6.73 -4.26 -9.15
C GLY A 108 -7.22 -3.20 -8.15
N VAL A 109 -7.63 -3.62 -6.95
CA VAL A 109 -8.10 -2.71 -5.87
C VAL A 109 -7.22 -2.71 -4.62
N ALA A 110 -6.19 -3.57 -4.56
CA ALA A 110 -5.25 -3.64 -3.44
C ALA A 110 -4.05 -2.71 -3.66
N ASP A 111 -3.42 -2.25 -2.58
CA ASP A 111 -2.22 -1.39 -2.63
C ASP A 111 -1.07 -2.03 -3.42
N THR A 112 -0.93 -3.36 -3.35
CA THR A 112 0.05 -4.14 -4.13
C THR A 112 -0.17 -4.07 -5.64
N CYS A 113 -1.35 -3.66 -6.08
CA CYS A 113 -1.72 -3.49 -7.49
C CYS A 113 -1.53 -2.06 -7.99
N ALA A 114 -1.02 -1.14 -7.16
CA ALA A 114 -0.70 0.21 -7.58
C ALA A 114 0.52 0.22 -8.52
N PRO A 115 0.39 0.68 -9.79
CA PRO A 115 1.49 0.64 -10.76
C PRO A 115 2.70 1.50 -10.38
N SER A 116 2.54 2.44 -9.44
CA SER A 116 3.66 3.20 -8.88
C SER A 116 4.71 2.31 -8.21
N GLY A 117 4.31 1.14 -7.72
CA GLY A 117 5.18 0.14 -7.09
C GLY A 117 5.79 -0.88 -8.05
N ASP A 118 5.56 -0.77 -9.37
CA ASP A 118 6.07 -1.76 -10.33
C ASP A 118 7.60 -1.72 -10.40
N TYR A 119 8.20 -2.91 -10.52
CA TYR A 119 9.64 -3.16 -10.64
C TYR A 119 9.97 -4.16 -11.76
N VAL A 120 11.25 -4.29 -12.10
CA VAL A 120 11.71 -5.26 -13.11
C VAL A 120 11.41 -6.68 -12.65
N GLY A 121 10.51 -7.37 -13.36
CA GLY A 121 9.99 -8.69 -12.95
C GLY A 121 8.47 -8.72 -12.75
N GLY A 122 7.81 -7.56 -12.78
CA GLY A 122 6.35 -7.44 -12.79
C GLY A 122 5.80 -6.70 -11.58
N SER A 123 4.49 -6.46 -11.60
CA SER A 123 3.78 -5.84 -10.49
C SER A 123 3.68 -6.81 -9.29
N PRO A 124 3.82 -6.34 -8.03
CA PRO A 124 3.59 -7.17 -6.85
C PRO A 124 2.24 -7.91 -6.86
N CYS A 125 1.23 -7.32 -7.50
CA CYS A 125 -0.10 -7.90 -7.66
C CYS A 125 -0.12 -9.19 -8.49
N LEU A 126 0.69 -9.27 -9.54
CA LEU A 126 0.72 -10.41 -10.46
C LEU A 126 1.70 -11.51 -10.03
N SER A 127 2.74 -11.17 -9.26
CA SER A 127 3.72 -12.14 -8.79
C SER A 127 3.23 -12.97 -7.60
N ALA A 128 2.19 -12.52 -6.90
CA ALA A 128 1.83 -13.07 -5.61
C ALA A 128 0.75 -14.17 -5.62
N ASN A 129 0.11 -14.52 -6.76
CA ASN A 129 -1.12 -15.33 -6.77
C ASN A 129 -2.12 -14.91 -5.67
N ARG A 130 -2.11 -13.62 -5.31
CA ARG A 130 -2.89 -13.00 -4.24
C ARG A 130 -3.63 -11.85 -4.87
N CYS A 131 -4.63 -12.22 -5.67
CA CYS A 131 -5.82 -11.41 -5.87
C CYS A 131 -6.87 -11.88 -4.85
#